data_AF-A0A4R7BV87-F1
#
_entry.id   AF-A0A4R7BV87-F1
#
_cell.length_a   1.000
_cell.length_b   1.000
_cell.length_c   1.000
_cell.angle_alpha   90.00
_cell.angle_beta   90.00
_cell.angle_gamma   90.00
#
_symmetry.space_group_name_H-M   'P 1'
#
loop_
_entity.id
_entity.type
_entity.pdbx_description
1 polymer ?
#
loop_
_entity_poly.entity_id
_entity_poly.type
_entity_poly.pdbx_seq_one_letter_code
_entity_poly.pdbx_strand_id
1 'polypeptide(L)' 'MFLELRNLDFEDLTIGLAETLSKRIESSDVVGFAEVTGDRNPIHLSEHFAAKTPVNRRATLTP' A
#
# COMPACT_ATOMS: atom_id res chain seq x y z
N MET A 1 10.69 -10.35 -8.87
CA MET A 1 10.46 -11.69 -8.32
C MET A 1 9.11 -11.62 -7.63
N PHE A 2 8.09 -12.27 -8.18
CA PHE A 2 6.81 -12.42 -7.50
C PHE A 2 6.90 -13.66 -6.61
N LEU A 3 6.34 -13.58 -5.41
CA LEU A 3 6.19 -14.76 -4.57
C LEU A 3 5.15 -15.67 -5.22
N GLU A 4 5.54 -16.91 -5.52
CA GLU A 4 4.59 -17.94 -5.95
C GLU A 4 3.59 -18.19 -4.82
N LEU A 5 2.31 -18.23 -5.18
CA LEU A 5 1.24 -18.51 -4.22
C LEU A 5 1.38 -19.95 -3.73
N ARG A 6 1.59 -20.13 -2.43
CA ARG A 6 1.75 -21.44 -1.80
C ARG A 6 0.68 -21.63 -0.74
N ASN A 7 0.08 -22.81 -0.72
CA ASN A 7 -0.70 -23.26 0.42
C ASN A 7 0.25 -23.91 1.39
N LEU A 8 0.20 -23.48 2.64
CA LEU A 8 0.93 -24.07 3.76
C LEU A 8 -0.11 -24.62 4.73
N ASP A 9 0.06 -25.88 5.12
CA ASP A 9 -0.69 -26.47 6.22
C ASP A 9 0.02 -26.17 7.55
N PHE A 10 -0.62 -26.49 8.67
CA PHE A 10 -0.08 -26.15 10.00
C PHE A 10 1.30 -26.80 10.25
N GLU A 11 1.47 -28.02 9.76
CA GLU A 11 2.67 -28.84 9.89
C GLU A 11 3.87 -28.30 9.09
N ASP A 12 3.61 -27.43 8.10
CA ASP A 12 4.65 -26.77 7.29
C ASP A 12 5.25 -25.53 8.00
N LEU A 13 4.58 -25.02 9.03
CA LEU A 13 5.00 -23.81 9.75
C LEU A 13 6.12 -24.12 10.74
N THR A 14 7.17 -23.31 10.70
CA THR A 14 8.29 -23.41 11.65
C THR A 14 8.61 -22.03 12.24
N ILE A 15 9.15 -22.02 13.46
CA ILE A 15 9.54 -20.77 14.12
C ILE A 15 10.61 -20.08 13.27
N GLY A 16 10.36 -18.82 12.92
CA GLY A 16 11.25 -18.03 12.07
C GLY A 16 10.94 -18.09 10.58
N LEU A 17 9.91 -18.83 10.15
CA LEU A 17 9.42 -18.77 8.78
C LEU A 17 8.96 -17.35 8.44
N ALA A 18 9.49 -16.79 7.35
CA ALA A 18 9.18 -15.44 6.88
C ALA A 18 9.17 -15.39 5.35
N GLU A 19 8.32 -14.53 4.79
CA GLU A 19 8.22 -14.25 3.37
C GLU A 19 8.21 -12.73 3.16
N THR A 20 8.69 -12.25 2.01
CA THR A 20 8.78 -10.81 1.70
C THR A 20 8.17 -10.50 0.36
N LEU A 21 7.16 -9.62 0.34
CA LEU A 21 6.57 -9.08 -0.88
C LEU A 21 7.07 -7.67 -1.12
N SER A 22 7.51 -7.38 -2.35
CA SER A 22 7.87 -6.04 -2.79
C SER A 22 6.97 -5.63 -3.94
N LYS A 23 6.24 -4.52 -3.77
CA LYS A 23 5.41 -3.90 -4.79
C LYS A 23 5.74 -2.42 -4.90
N ARG A 24 5.91 -1.92 -6.12
CA ARG A 24 5.94 -0.47 -6.36
C ARG A 24 4.51 0.07 -6.25
N ILE A 25 4.32 1.04 -5.36
CA ILE A 25 3.03 1.70 -5.19
C ILE A 25 2.87 2.77 -6.26
N GLU A 26 1.79 2.65 -7.03
CA GLU A 26 1.43 3.57 -8.10
C GLU A 26 0.26 4.48 -7.67
N SER A 27 0.01 5.55 -8.43
CA SER A 27 -1.10 6.46 -8.12
C SER A 27 -2.47 5.77 -8.15
N SER A 28 -2.65 4.74 -8.99
CA SER A 28 -3.88 3.95 -9.06
C SER A 28 -4.16 3.17 -7.78
N ASP A 29 -3.11 2.74 -7.07
CA ASP A 29 -3.27 2.01 -5.80
C ASP A 29 -3.85 2.93 -4.72
N VAL A 30 -3.39 4.17 -4.67
CA VAL A 30 -3.89 5.19 -3.72
C VAL A 30 -5.34 5.54 -4.02
N VAL A 31 -5.70 5.70 -5.30
CA VAL A 31 -7.09 5.96 -5.72
C VAL A 31 -7.99 4.77 -5.37
N GLY A 32 -7.57 3.55 -5.69
CA GLY A 32 -8.33 2.34 -5.37
C GLY A 32 -8.53 2.16 -3.86
N PHE A 33 -7.51 2.46 -3.04
CA PHE A 33 -7.65 2.44 -1.59
C PHE A 33 -8.69 3.46 -1.10
N ALA A 34 -8.67 4.70 -1.62
CA ALA A 34 -9.65 5.73 -1.29
C ALA A 34 -11.09 5.35 -1.69
N GLU A 35 -11.27 4.63 -2.80
CA GLU A 35 -12.57 4.12 -3.25
C GLU A 35 -13.12 3.04 -2.33
N VAL A 36 -12.26 2.12 -1.87
CA VAL A 36 -12.67 1.02 -0.99
C VAL A 36 -12.91 1.49 0.44
N THR A 37 -12.04 2.36 0.97
CA THR A 37 -12.08 2.80 2.37
C THR A 37 -12.96 4.02 2.62
N GLY A 38 -13.22 4.82 1.57
CA GLY A 38 -13.87 6.12 1.69
C GLY A 38 -12.96 7.26 2.15
N ASP A 39 -11.65 7.03 2.34
CA ASP A 39 -10.69 8.09 2.64
C ASP A 39 -10.43 8.96 1.40
N ARG A 40 -11.18 10.06 1.30
CA ARG A 40 -11.03 11.04 0.20
C ARG A 40 -10.29 12.29 0.63
N ASN A 41 -9.41 12.21 1.64
CA ASN A 41 -8.65 13.37 2.06
C ASN A 41 -7.81 13.92 0.87
N PRO A 42 -7.95 15.21 0.52
CA PRO A 42 -7.28 15.80 -0.63
C PRO A 42 -5.75 15.72 -0.56
N ILE A 43 -5.18 15.49 0.62
CA ILE A 43 -3.74 15.25 0.79
C ILE A 43 -3.24 14.01 0.03
N HIS A 44 -4.10 13.01 -0.20
CA HIS A 44 -3.76 11.78 -0.93
C HIS A 44 -4.03 11.90 -2.44
N LEU A 45 -5.01 12.72 -2.82
CA LEU A 45 -5.55 12.72 -4.18
C LEU A 45 -5.14 13.95 -5.00
N SER A 46 -4.80 15.08 -4.37
CA SER A 46 -4.53 16.35 -5.04
C SER A 46 -3.12 16.85 -4.77
N GLU A 47 -2.29 16.86 -5.81
CA GLU A 47 -0.94 17.43 -5.75
C GLU A 47 -0.98 18.94 -5.43
N HIS A 48 -1.94 19.65 -6.02
CA HIS A 48 -2.10 21.09 -5.78
C HIS A 48 -2.46 21.42 -4.32
N PHE A 49 -3.25 20.56 -3.69
CA PHE A 49 -3.56 20.70 -2.27
C PHE A 49 -2.35 20.32 -1.42
N ALA A 50 -1.72 19.18 -1.70
CA ALA A 50 -0.61 18.66 -0.92
C ALA A 50 0.62 19.57 -0.93
N ALA A 51 0.90 20.24 -2.06
CA ALA A 51 1.95 21.25 -2.19
C ALA A 51 1.78 22.47 -1.27
N LYS A 52 0.57 22.69 -0.73
CA LYS A 52 0.29 23.76 0.24
C LYS A 52 0.37 23.28 1.69
N THR A 53 0.65 22.00 1.90
CA THR A 53 0.81 21.40 3.23
C THR A 53 2.30 21.20 3.55
N PRO A 54 2.69 21.00 4.81
CA PRO A 54 4.08 20.68 5.17
C PRO A 54 4.62 19.40 4.50
N VAL A 55 3.74 18.48 4.11
CA VAL A 55 4.10 17.26 3.36
C VAL A 55 4.59 17.62 1.95
N ASN A 56 4.08 18.73 1.38
CA ASN A 56 4.49 19.35 0.12
C ASN A 56 4.46 18.44 -1.13
N ARG A 57 3.86 17.26 -1.01
CA ARG A 57 3.65 16.25 -2.06
C ARG A 57 2.50 15.34 -1.66
N ARG A 58 1.85 14.65 -2.61
CA ARG A 58 0.79 13.68 -2.26
C ARG A 58 1.31 12.65 -1.26
N ALA A 59 0.61 12.53 -0.12
CA ALA A 59 0.93 11.54 0.89
C ALA A 59 0.45 10.17 0.41
N THR A 60 1.36 9.19 0.35
CA THR A 60 1.00 7.83 -0.02
C THR A 60 0.25 7.16 1.13
N LEU A 61 -0.90 6.54 0.81
CA LEU A 61 -1.58 5.62 1.71
C LEU A 61 -0.87 4.28 1.61
N THR A 62 0.23 4.12 2.37
CA THR A 62 0.89 2.82 2.52
C THR A 62 0.23 2.08 3.68
N PRO A 63 -0.43 0.93 3.45
CA PRO A 63 -0.65 -0.05 4.51
C PRO A 63 0.67 -0.69 4.95
#